data_AF-A0AAW5IZI7-F1
#
_entry.id   AF-A0AAW5IZI7-F1
#
_cell.length_a   1.000
_cell.length_b   1.000
_cell.length_c   1.000
_cell.angle_alpha   90.00
_cell.angle_beta   90.00
_cell.angle_gamma   90.00
#
_symmetry.space_group_name_H-M   'P 1'
#
loop_
_entity.id
_entity.type
_entity.pdbx_description
1 polymer ?
#
loop_
_entity_poly.entity_id
_entity_poly.type
_entity_poly.pdbx_seq_one_letter_code
_entity_poly.pdbx_strand_id
1 'polypeptide(L)'
;MEACSDALYDMEGITKGVCARTVQMDIQIMRSDKLGYNAPIEVYDRIYYRYADPDYSITEMPLSIEDCKLIKKAIILLENKKDKNNEDTIQVLNKVQDRLKSILNFV
;
A
#
# COMPACT_ATOMS: atom_id res chain seq x y z
N MET A 1 6.08 -15.23 17.32
CA MET A 1 7.45 -15.20 16.75
C MET A 1 7.66 -16.33 15.78
N GLU A 2 7.24 -17.55 16.11
CA GLU A 2 7.28 -18.72 15.22
C GLU A 2 6.53 -18.44 13.90
N ALA A 3 5.25 -18.05 13.95
CA ALA A 3 4.49 -17.68 12.76
C ALA A 3 5.17 -16.63 11.84
N CYS A 4 5.86 -15.64 12.42
CA CYS A 4 6.61 -14.66 11.63
C CYS A 4 7.88 -15.27 11.01
N SER A 5 8.54 -16.18 11.72
CA SER A 5 9.75 -16.85 11.24
C SER A 5 9.41 -17.85 10.14
N ASP A 6 8.31 -18.59 10.28
CA ASP A 6 7.81 -19.53 9.27
C ASP A 6 7.44 -18.78 7.99
N ALA A 7 6.69 -17.68 8.10
CA ALA A 7 6.34 -16.85 6.96
C ALA A 7 7.59 -16.28 6.24
N LEU A 8 8.61 -15.87 6.99
CA LEU A 8 9.87 -15.39 6.40
C LEU A 8 10.69 -16.51 5.73
N TYR A 9 10.60 -17.73 6.25
CA TYR A 9 11.20 -18.89 5.61
C TYR A 9 10.49 -19.21 4.30
N ASP A 10 9.16 -19.24 4.29
CA ASP A 10 8.36 -19.59 3.10
C ASP A 10 8.49 -18.54 1.98
N MET A 11 8.52 -17.25 2.35
CA MET A 11 8.54 -16.15 1.38
C MET A 11 9.95 -15.80 0.89
N GLU A 12 10.94 -15.82 1.79
CA GLU A 12 12.28 -15.26 1.55
C GLU A 12 13.41 -16.29 1.78
N GLY A 13 13.09 -17.52 2.23
CA GLY A 13 14.08 -18.55 2.56
C GLY A 13 14.91 -18.23 3.81
N ILE A 14 14.48 -17.27 4.64
CA ILE A 14 15.24 -16.80 5.79
C ILE A 14 15.08 -17.78 6.97
N THR A 15 16.18 -18.45 7.34
CA THR A 15 16.21 -19.46 8.43
C THR A 15 16.62 -18.91 9.79
N LYS A 16 17.13 -17.67 9.84
CA LYS A 16 17.65 -17.05 11.08
C LYS A 16 16.54 -16.71 12.10
N GLY A 17 15.28 -16.74 11.67
CA GLY A 17 14.13 -16.34 12.48
C GLY A 17 14.14 -14.84 12.84
N VAL A 18 13.19 -14.44 13.69
CA VAL A 18 13.08 -13.06 14.18
C VAL A 18 13.06 -12.99 15.69
N CYS A 19 13.62 -11.90 16.23
CA CYS A 19 13.57 -11.62 17.66
C CYS A 19 12.39 -10.72 18.03
N ALA A 20 12.01 -10.74 19.31
CA ALA A 20 10.89 -9.95 19.82
C ALA A 20 11.07 -8.44 19.55
N ARG A 21 12.30 -7.94 19.64
CA ARG A 21 12.63 -6.53 19.35
C ARG A 21 12.27 -6.16 17.91
N THR A 22 12.58 -7.02 16.94
CA THR A 22 12.26 -6.76 15.53
C THR A 22 10.76 -6.64 15.34
N VAL A 23 9.99 -7.63 15.82
CA VAL A 23 8.53 -7.62 15.72
C VAL A 23 7.92 -6.37 16.38
N GLN A 24 8.43 -5.97 17.55
CA GLN A 24 7.96 -4.77 18.24
C GLN A 24 8.26 -3.48 17.46
N MET A 25 9.45 -3.36 16.86
CA MET A 25 9.79 -2.22 16.03
C MET A 25 8.92 -2.16 14.77
N ASP A 26 8.66 -3.30 14.14
CA ASP A 26 7.79 -3.38 12.96
C ASP A 26 6.36 -2.95 13.32
N ILE A 27 5.82 -3.44 14.44
CA ILE A 27 4.51 -2.99 14.94
C ILE A 27 4.49 -1.48 15.21
N GLN A 28 5.56 -0.92 15.79
CA GLN A 28 5.66 0.53 16.01
C GLN A 28 5.68 1.30 14.68
N ILE A 29 6.38 0.80 13.67
CA ILE A 29 6.40 1.41 12.34
C ILE A 29 5.00 1.34 11.69
N MET A 30 4.32 0.19 11.77
CA MET A 30 2.96 0.03 11.24
C MET A 30 1.95 0.99 11.87
N ARG A 31 2.10 1.28 13.17
CA ARG A 31 1.27 2.25 13.90
C ARG A 31 1.58 3.70 13.55
N SER A 32 2.78 3.97 13.03
CA SER A 32 3.24 5.33 12.74
C SER A 32 2.74 5.83 11.39
N ASP A 33 2.91 7.13 11.17
CA ASP A 33 2.65 7.83 9.92
C ASP A 33 3.73 7.59 8.85
N LYS A 34 4.87 6.98 9.22
CA LYS A 34 6.04 6.82 8.33
C LYS A 34 5.75 6.06 7.03
N LEU A 35 4.91 5.03 7.10
CA LEU A 35 4.48 4.25 5.93
C LEU A 35 3.10 4.67 5.43
N GLY A 36 2.44 5.63 6.09
CA GLY A 36 1.08 6.05 5.78
C GLY A 36 -0.02 5.11 6.28
N TYR A 37 0.31 3.89 6.71
CA TYR A 37 -0.67 2.90 7.18
C TYR A 37 -1.49 3.39 8.38
N ASN A 38 -0.83 3.97 9.39
CA ASN A 38 -1.47 4.38 10.65
C ASN A 38 -2.35 3.25 11.23
N ALA A 39 -1.81 2.03 11.23
CA ALA A 39 -2.57 0.85 11.54
C ALA A 39 -3.14 0.92 12.97
N PRO A 40 -4.44 0.62 13.18
CA PRO A 40 -5.11 0.75 14.46
C PRO A 40 -4.77 -0.43 15.38
N ILE A 41 -3.49 -0.60 15.72
CA ILE A 41 -3.02 -1.71 16.55
C ILE A 41 -3.10 -1.31 18.03
N GLU A 42 -3.87 -2.07 18.81
CA GLU A 42 -3.99 -1.93 20.26
C GLU A 42 -3.26 -3.06 21.01
N VAL A 43 -2.96 -2.79 22.28
CA VAL A 43 -2.37 -3.76 23.20
C VAL A 43 -3.46 -4.29 24.12
N TYR A 44 -3.66 -5.60 24.13
CA TYR A 44 -4.59 -6.28 25.05
C TYR A 44 -3.83 -7.26 25.95
N ASP A 45 -4.41 -7.55 27.11
CA ASP A 45 -3.79 -8.39 28.16
C ASP A 45 -2.34 -8.00 28.46
N ARG A 46 -2.03 -6.71 28.30
CA ARG A 46 -0.73 -6.03 28.50
C ARG A 46 0.42 -6.48 27.59
N ILE A 47 0.35 -7.66 26.98
CA ILE A 47 1.48 -8.26 26.25
C ILE A 47 1.15 -8.66 24.81
N TYR A 48 -0.13 -8.65 24.42
CA TYR A 48 -0.56 -9.07 23.09
C TYR A 48 -1.00 -7.88 22.25
N TYR A 49 -0.88 -8.02 20.93
CA TYR A 49 -1.25 -7.00 19.95
C TYR A 49 -2.37 -7.51 19.06
N ARG A 50 -3.30 -6.64 18.70
CA ARG A 50 -4.33 -6.92 17.68
C ARG A 50 -4.72 -5.62 16.98
N TYR A 51 -5.33 -5.72 15.80
CA TYR A 51 -6.06 -4.59 15.24
C TYR A 51 -7.30 -4.33 16.09
N ALA A 52 -7.53 -3.07 16.44
CA ALA A 52 -8.74 -2.60 17.12
C ALA A 52 -9.94 -2.63 16.17
N ASP A 53 -9.68 -2.45 14.87
CA ASP A 53 -10.63 -2.66 13.78
C ASP A 53 -10.31 -4.00 13.08
N PRO A 54 -11.14 -5.04 13.23
CA PRO A 54 -10.94 -6.33 12.58
C PRO A 54 -11.00 -6.28 11.05
N ASP A 55 -11.67 -5.27 10.49
CA ASP A 55 -11.84 -5.10 9.04
C ASP A 55 -10.70 -4.25 8.43
N TYR A 56 -9.76 -3.76 9.26
CA TYR A 56 -8.62 -3.00 8.78
C TYR A 56 -7.69 -3.86 7.91
N SER A 57 -7.29 -3.31 6.76
CA SER A 57 -6.31 -3.91 5.87
C SER A 57 -5.30 -2.89 5.36
N ILE A 58 -4.01 -3.22 5.45
CA ILE A 58 -2.93 -2.41 4.87
C ILE A 58 -2.95 -2.40 3.33
N THR A 59 -3.58 -3.38 2.69
CA THR A 59 -3.65 -3.48 1.23
C THR A 59 -4.86 -2.78 0.63
N GLU A 60 -5.90 -2.55 1.43
CA GLU A 60 -7.15 -1.90 1.00
C GLU A 60 -7.20 -0.45 1.47
N MET A 61 -6.04 0.21 1.54
CA MET A 61 -5.97 1.58 1.98
C MET A 61 -6.69 2.47 0.95
N PRO A 62 -7.76 3.20 1.33
CA PRO A 62 -8.51 4.02 0.39
C PRO A 62 -7.60 5.14 -0.12
N LEU A 63 -7.71 5.47 -1.43
CA LEU A 63 -6.96 6.58 -2.01
C LEU A 63 -7.25 7.86 -1.22
N SER A 64 -6.20 8.61 -0.88
CA SER A 64 -6.42 9.91 -0.26
C SER A 64 -7.04 10.88 -1.27
N ILE A 65 -7.72 11.91 -0.75
CA ILE A 65 -8.26 13.00 -1.58
C ILE A 65 -7.14 13.68 -2.40
N GLU A 66 -5.93 13.73 -1.84
CA GLU A 66 -4.76 14.31 -2.52
C GLU A 66 -4.26 13.42 -3.66
N ASP A 67 -4.20 12.10 -3.46
CA ASP A 67 -3.88 11.13 -4.51
C ASP A 67 -4.89 11.21 -5.65
N CYS A 68 -6.19 11.28 -5.32
CA CYS A 68 -7.24 11.46 -6.31
C CYS A 68 -7.07 12.76 -7.13
N LYS A 69 -6.65 13.86 -6.50
CA LYS A 69 -6.36 15.12 -7.20
C LYS A 69 -5.14 15.00 -8.11
N LEU A 70 -4.07 14.36 -7.64
CA LEU A 70 -2.85 14.13 -8.43
C LEU A 70 -3.13 13.25 -9.65
N ILE A 71 -3.89 12.17 -9.47
CA ILE A 71 -4.29 11.27 -10.56
C ILE A 71 -5.16 12.01 -11.58
N LYS A 72 -6.15 12.80 -11.14
CA LYS A 72 -6.96 13.64 -12.04
C LYS A 72 -6.08 14.61 -12.85
N LYS A 73 -5.12 15.27 -12.20
CA LYS A 73 -4.17 16.17 -12.89
C LYS A 73 -3.30 15.42 -13.89
N ALA A 74 -2.82 14.22 -13.54
CA ALA A 74 -2.06 13.38 -14.45
C ALA A 74 -2.87 13.03 -15.70
N ILE A 75 -4.13 12.60 -15.55
CA ILE A 75 -5.02 12.30 -16.68
C ILE A 75 -5.16 13.51 -17.62
N ILE A 76 -5.41 14.71 -17.09
CA ILE A 76 -5.53 15.95 -17.90
C ILE A 76 -4.23 16.23 -18.67
N LEU A 77 -3.07 16.06 -18.02
CA LEU A 77 -1.77 16.24 -18.68
C LEU A 77 -1.55 15.23 -19.81
N LEU A 78 -1.98 13.98 -19.63
CA LEU A 78 -1.90 12.95 -20.68
C LEU A 78 -2.82 13.25 -21.86
N GLU A 79 -4.03 13.76 -21.59
CA GLU A 79 -4.98 14.18 -22.62
C GLU A 79 -4.44 15.35 -23.46
N ASN A 80 -3.79 16.32 -22.81
CA ASN A 80 -3.20 17.48 -23.47
C ASN A 80 -1.91 17.15 -24.24
N LYS A 81 -1.16 16.12 -23.84
CA LYS A 81 0.10 15.68 -24.48
C LYS A 81 -0.07 14.85 -25.75
N LYS A 82 -1.27 14.80 -26.33
CA LYS A 82 -1.55 14.11 -27.60
C LYS A 82 -0.89 14.80 -28.82
N ASP A 83 0.40 15.10 -28.75
CA ASP A 83 1.26 15.49 -29.88
C ASP A 83 1.78 14.23 -30.63
N LYS A 84 0.82 13.61 -31.31
CA LYS A 84 0.77 13.04 -32.67
C LYS A 84 1.92 12.35 -33.42
N ASN A 85 3.08 12.00 -32.88
CA ASN A 85 4.11 11.36 -33.74
C ASN A 85 4.52 9.91 -33.38
N ASN A 86 3.91 9.25 -32.39
CA ASN A 86 4.29 7.88 -32.04
C ASN A 86 3.08 7.06 -31.54
N GLU A 87 2.54 6.17 -32.39
CA GLU A 87 1.36 5.33 -32.10
C GLU A 87 1.55 4.50 -30.82
N ASP A 88 2.75 3.96 -30.62
CA ASP A 88 3.09 3.19 -29.42
C ASP A 88 2.95 4.01 -28.13
N THR A 89 3.31 5.30 -28.19
CA THR A 89 3.20 6.21 -27.04
C THR A 89 1.74 6.50 -26.73
N ILE A 90 0.91 6.69 -27.76
CA ILE A 90 -0.54 6.90 -27.59
C ILE A 90 -1.20 5.67 -26.97
N GLN A 91 -0.81 4.46 -27.41
CA GLN A 91 -1.38 3.22 -26.86
C GLN A 91 -1.02 3.02 -25.39
N VAL A 92 0.24 3.27 -25.01
CA VAL A 92 0.68 3.19 -23.61
C VAL A 92 -0.04 4.23 -22.75
N LEU A 93 -0.18 5.46 -23.24
CA LEU A 93 -0.87 6.54 -22.54
C LEU A 93 -2.34 6.23 -22.27
N ASN A 94 -3.06 5.68 -23.26
CA ASN A 94 -4.45 5.27 -23.09
C ASN A 94 -4.58 4.15 -22.03
N LYS A 95 -3.71 3.13 -22.07
CA LYS A 95 -3.72 2.05 -21.06
C LYS A 95 -3.47 2.57 -19.65
N VAL A 96 -2.53 3.52 -19.49
CA VAL A 96 -2.27 4.16 -18.20
C VAL A 96 -3.49 4.97 -17.75
N GLN A 97 -4.09 5.76 -18.64
CA GLN A 97 -5.28 6.54 -18.36
C GLN A 97 -6.45 5.65 -17.90
N ASP A 98 -6.71 4.54 -18.59
CA ASP A 98 -7.81 3.63 -18.26
C ASP A 98 -7.60 2.94 -16.90
N ARG A 99 -6.37 2.56 -16.59
CA ARG A 99 -6.03 1.97 -15.29
C ARG A 99 -6.21 2.96 -14.15
N LEU A 100 -5.82 4.22 -14.35
CA LEU A 100 -6.01 5.29 -13.38
C LEU A 100 -7.49 5.65 -13.18
N LYS A 101 -8.29 5.69 -14.25
CA LYS A 101 -9.74 5.87 -14.16
C LYS A 101 -10.42 4.71 -13.42
N SER A 102 -10.00 3.49 -13.69
CA SER A 102 -10.49 2.30 -12.99
C SER A 102 -10.25 2.42 -11.49
N ILE A 103 -9.02 2.71 -11.07
CA ILE A 103 -8.64 2.92 -9.67
C ILE A 103 -9.50 4.00 -8.99
N LEU A 104 -9.83 5.10 -9.69
CA LEU A 104 -10.70 6.16 -9.18
C LEU A 104 -12.18 5.78 -9.05
N ASN A 105 -12.68 4.81 -9.84
CA ASN A 105 -14.08 4.38 -9.80
C ASN A 105 -14.35 3.33 -8.72
N PHE A 106 -13.30 2.73 -8.15
CA PHE A 106 -13.39 1.77 -7.04
C PHE A 106 -13.24 2.43 -5.66
N VAL A 107 -13.09 3.76 -5.60
CA VAL A 107 -13.09 4.58 -4.37
C VAL A 107 -14.34 5.45 -4.35
#